data_AF-A0A0B7NFB6-F1
#
_entry.id   AF-A0A0B7NFB6-F1
#
_cell.length_a   1.000
_cell.length_b   1.000
_cell.length_c   1.000
_cell.angle_alpha   90.00
_cell.angle_beta   90.00
_cell.angle_gamma   90.00
#
_symmetry.space_group_name_H-M   'P 1'
#
loop_
_entity.id
_entity.type
_entity.pdbx_description
1 polymer ?
#
loop_
_entity_poly.entity_id
_entity_poly.type
_entity_poly.pdbx_seq_one_letter_code
_entity_poly.pdbx_strand_id
1 'polypeptide(L)' 'MFQKIVNFWFSSFITERLLASPLFNRMAQKTHHHVSSITDKGTKTGSEFIKAFKENLEKEARNNARK' A
#
# COMPACT_ATOMS: atom_id res chain seq x y z
N MET A 1 25.67 -7.56 -29.58
CA MET A 1 25.02 -8.71 -28.92
C MET A 1 25.67 -9.07 -27.58
N PHE A 2 27.00 -9.21 -27.54
CA PHE A 2 27.76 -9.57 -26.33
C PHE A 2 27.48 -8.67 -25.11
N GLN A 3 27.43 -7.34 -25.31
CA GLN A 3 27.13 -6.39 -24.24
C GLN A 3 25.72 -6.56 -23.62
N LYS A 4 24.73 -7.04 -24.39
CA LYS A 4 23.39 -7.36 -23.86
C LYS A 4 23.41 -8.63 -23.00
N ILE A 5 24.23 -9.61 -23.35
CA ILE A 5 24.40 -10.86 -22.60
C ILE A 5 25.10 -10.58 -21.27
N VAL A 6 26.16 -9.77 -21.30
CA VAL A 6 26.89 -9.36 -20.08
C VAL A 6 25.99 -8.55 -19.16
N ASN A 7 25.21 -7.59 -19.69
CA ASN A 7 24.25 -6.83 -18.89
C ASN A 7 23.17 -7.73 -18.28
N PHE A 8 22.64 -8.69 -19.03
CA PHE A 8 21.66 -9.65 -18.52
C PHE A 8 22.25 -10.52 -17.39
N TRP A 9 23.49 -11.00 -17.55
CA TRP A 9 24.19 -11.77 -16.52
C TRP A 9 24.51 -10.95 -15.27
N PHE A 10 24.96 -9.69 -15.43
CA PHE A 10 25.20 -8.79 -14.31
C PHE A 10 23.90 -8.44 -13.57
N SER A 11 22.81 -8.16 -14.30
CA SER A 11 21.50 -7.96 -13.69
C SER A 11 21.06 -9.21 -12.94
N SER A 12 21.15 -10.40 -13.53
CA SER A 12 20.78 -11.66 -12.88
C SER A 12 21.64 -11.96 -11.64
N PHE A 13 22.95 -11.74 -11.72
CA PHE A 13 23.88 -11.95 -10.60
C PHE A 13 23.65 -10.97 -9.45
N ILE A 14 23.39 -9.69 -9.76
CA ILE A 14 23.04 -8.68 -8.76
C ILE A 14 21.71 -9.05 -8.12
N THR A 15 20.70 -9.43 -8.89
CA THR A 15 19.39 -9.83 -8.37
C THR A 15 19.49 -11.07 -7.48
N GLU A 16 20.24 -12.10 -7.89
CA GLU A 16 20.45 -13.31 -7.09
C GLU A 16 21.21 -13.03 -5.79
N ARG A 17 22.24 -12.17 -5.82
CA ARG A 17 22.98 -11.75 -4.61
C ARG A 17 22.15 -10.87 -3.69
N LEU A 18 21.29 -10.01 -4.24
CA LEU A 18 20.39 -9.16 -3.48
C LEU A 18 19.28 -9.98 -2.81
N LEU A 19 18.69 -10.95 -3.53
CA LEU A 19 17.67 -11.85 -3.01
C LEU A 19 18.24 -12.85 -1.99
N ALA A 20 19.51 -13.25 -2.15
CA ALA A 20 20.23 -14.04 -1.16
C ALA A 20 20.59 -13.26 0.11
N SER A 21 20.47 -11.92 0.11
CA SER A 21 20.81 -11.10 1.27
C SER A 21 19.70 -11.15 2.33
N PRO A 22 19.98 -11.64 3.55
CA PRO A 22 19.02 -11.62 4.66
C PRO A 22 18.60 -10.20 5.06
N LEU A 23 19.48 -9.22 4.86
CA LEU A 23 19.19 -7.81 5.13
C LEU A 23 18.17 -7.24 4.14
N PHE A 24 18.29 -7.58 2.85
CA PHE A 24 17.32 -7.19 1.84
C PHE A 24 15.94 -7.80 2.13
N ASN A 25 15.90 -9.08 2.49
CA ASN A 25 14.65 -9.74 2.87
C ASN A 25 13.99 -9.11 4.11
N ARG A 26 14.77 -8.78 5.14
CA ARG A 26 14.27 -8.07 6.33
C ARG A 26 13.75 -6.68 5.99
N MET A 27 14.44 -5.96 5.10
CA MET A 27 14.01 -4.63 4.63
C MET A 27 12.70 -4.74 3.86
N ALA A 28 12.62 -5.66 2.90
CA ALA A 28 11.42 -5.91 2.11
C ALA A 28 10.22 -6.28 2.98
N GLN A 29 10.40 -7.17 3.97
CA GLN A 29 9.36 -7.52 4.95
C GLN A 29 8.91 -6.31 5.76
N LYS A 30 9.83 -5.52 6.30
CA LYS A 30 9.49 -4.30 7.06
C LYS A 30 8.71 -3.30 6.20
N THR A 31 9.15 -3.05 4.97
CA THR A 31 8.45 -2.16 4.05
C THR A 31 7.05 -2.67 3.73
N HIS A 32 6.91 -3.96 3.45
CA HIS A 32 5.61 -4.57 3.18
C HIS A 32 4.65 -4.42 4.37
N HIS A 33 5.10 -4.75 5.59
CA HIS A 33 4.30 -4.54 6.80
C HIS A 33 3.94 -3.08 7.03
N HIS A 34 4.87 -2.15 6.78
CA HIS A 34 4.63 -0.73 6.95
C HIS A 34 3.55 -0.22 5.99
N VAL A 35 3.68 -0.52 4.70
CA VAL A 35 2.70 -0.13 3.66
C VAL A 35 1.33 -0.76 3.92
N SER A 36 1.30 -2.04 4.31
CA SER A 36 0.05 -2.70 4.70
C SER A 36 -0.61 -1.98 5.87
N SER A 37 0.15 -1.64 6.92
CA SER A 37 -0.38 -0.97 8.10
C SER A 37 -0.94 0.43 7.80
N ILE A 38 -0.32 1.16 6.89
CA ILE A 38 -0.80 2.48 6.44
C ILE A 38 -2.08 2.31 5.63
N THR A 39 -2.12 1.32 4.74
CA THR A 39 -3.29 1.03 3.91
C THR A 39 -4.47 0.64 4.79
N ASP A 40 -4.28 -0.26 5.76
CA ASP A 40 -5.32 -0.70 6.70
C ASP A 40 -5.83 0.44 7.59
N LYS A 41 -4.96 1.37 7.98
CA LYS A 41 -5.37 2.58 8.70
C LYS A 41 -6.20 3.50 7.79
N GLY A 42 -5.74 3.73 6.56
CA GLY A 42 -6.44 4.56 5.59
C GLY A 42 -7.84 4.02 5.25
N THR A 43 -7.97 2.71 5.05
CA THR A 43 -9.27 2.07 4.77
C THR A 43 -10.22 2.18 5.96
N LYS A 44 -9.73 1.97 7.19
CA LYS A 44 -10.53 2.15 8.41
C LYS A 44 -11.03 3.58 8.57
N THR A 45 -10.14 4.57 8.51
CA THR A 45 -10.52 5.99 8.64
C THR A 45 -11.46 6.42 7.51
N GLY A 46 -11.24 5.96 6.28
CA GLY A 46 -12.14 6.21 5.17
C GLY A 46 -13.54 5.61 5.39
N SER A 47 -13.62 4.40 5.94
CA SER A 47 -14.91 3.76 6.25
C SER A 47 -15.68 4.50 7.35
N GLU A 48 -14.99 4.97 8.38
CA GLU A 48 -15.57 5.78 9.46
C GLU A 48 -16.09 7.12 8.93
N PHE A 49 -15.32 7.77 8.05
CA PHE A 49 -15.74 9.00 7.39
C PHE A 49 -17.00 8.80 6.54
N ILE A 50 -17.05 7.76 5.71
CA ILE A 50 -18.22 7.46 4.86
C ILE A 50 -19.46 7.22 5.74
N LYS A 51 -19.29 6.49 6.85
CA LYS A 51 -20.38 6.24 7.80
C LYS A 51 -20.89 7.54 8.41
N ALA A 52 -20.00 8.36 8.96
CA ALA A 52 -20.36 9.65 9.56
C ALA A 52 -20.99 10.62 8.53
N PHE A 53 -20.48 10.61 7.30
CA PHE A 53 -21.00 11.41 6.20
C PHE A 53 -22.44 10.99 5.83
N LYS A 54 -22.70 9.68 5.72
CA LYS A 54 -24.04 9.15 5.46
C LYS A 54 -25.02 9.50 6.58
N GLU A 55 -24.61 9.33 7.84
CA GLU A 55 -25.43 9.68 9.01
C GLU A 55 -25.79 11.17 9.03
N ASN A 56 -24.84 12.05 8.69
CA ASN A 56 -25.09 13.48 8.57
C ASN A 56 -26.04 13.82 7.41
N LEU A 57 -25.88 13.21 6.25
CA LEU A 57 -26.81 13.38 5.12
C LEU A 57 -28.24 12.96 5.49
N GLU A 58 -28.41 11.82 6.17
CA GLU A 58 -29.72 11.36 6.63
C GLU A 58 -30.32 12.29 7.69
N LYS A 59 -29.48 12.91 8.52
CA LYS A 59 -29.93 13.91 9.52
C LYS A 59 -30.35 15.21 8.85
N GLU A 60 -29.60 15.70 7.87
CA GLU A 60 -29.96 16.88 7.09
C GLU A 60 -31.22 16.66 6.25
N ALA A 61 -31.36 15.51 5.61
CA ALA A 61 -32.56 15.13 4.86
C ALA A 61 -33.80 15.12 5.76
N ARG A 62 -33.70 14.57 6.98
CA ARG A 62 -34.79 14.60 7.97
C ARG A 62 -35.12 16.01 8.45
N ASN A 63 -34.12 16.87 8.62
CA ASN A 63 -34.34 18.27 9.01
C ASN A 63 -34.99 19.09 7.88
N ASN A 64 -34.62 18.84 6.62
CA ASN A 64 -35.25 19.48 5.47
C ASN A 64 -36.67 18.97 5.24
N ALA A 65 -36.96 17.69 5.47
CA ALA A 65 -38.31 17.14 5.34
C ALA A 65 -39.28 17.60 6.45
N ARG A 66 -38.76 18.18 7.54
CA ARG A 66 -39.57 18.76 8.64
C ARG A 66 -39.82 20.26 8.48
N LYS A 67 -39.15 20.93 7.54
CA LYS A 67 -39.44 22.30 7.12
C LYS A 67 -40.53 22.30 6.06
#